data_AF-A0A556TX30-F1
#
_entry.id   AF-A0A556TX30-F1
#
_cell.length_a   1.000
_cell.length_b   1.000
_cell.length_c   1.000
_cell.angle_alpha   90.00
_cell.angle_beta   90.00
_cell.angle_gamma   90.00
#
_symmetry.space_group_name_H-M   'P 1'
#
loop_
_entity.id
_entity.type
_entity.pdbx_description
1 polymer ?
#
loop_
_entity_poly.entity_id
_entity_poly.type
_entity_poly.pdbx_seq_one_letter_code
_entity_poly.pdbx_strand_id
1 'polypeptide(L)'
;MEIGDVVANKDVPMAMLQKRIQSAKTPEQRALYEKQLFELHQGKQRVIQSMQRIVEKCTDSNEAFQQVLHGQSQAYATKEYKEVVEHYREKCFDWHETKYLSSMDHLYLFANLLEMEVSVERIKNTIEEVGAAMRAEMQQDKEN
;
A
#
# COMPACT_ATOMS: atom_id res chain seq x y z
N MET A 1 28.35 4.78 -21.08
CA MET A 1 26.99 4.78 -20.49
C MET A 1 27.12 4.16 -19.12
N GLU A 2 27.10 4.97 -18.06
CA GLU A 2 27.17 4.43 -16.69
C GLU A 2 25.85 3.75 -16.34
N ILE A 3 25.95 2.50 -15.87
CA ILE A 3 24.83 1.66 -15.39
C ILE A 3 24.47 2.12 -13.96
N GLY A 4 24.33 3.44 -13.77
CA GLY A 4 24.25 4.06 -12.44
C GLY A 4 22.85 4.25 -11.89
N ASP A 5 21.84 4.36 -12.75
CA ASP A 5 20.51 4.86 -12.38
C ASP A 5 19.37 3.94 -12.84
N VAL A 6 19.53 2.62 -12.69
CA VAL A 6 18.42 1.67 -12.85
C VAL A 6 17.79 1.43 -11.48
N VAL A 7 16.62 2.02 -11.25
CA VAL A 7 15.81 1.80 -10.04
C VAL A 7 14.43 1.29 -10.49
N ALA A 8 13.86 0.33 -9.79
CA ALA A 8 12.47 -0.06 -10.03
C ALA A 8 11.55 1.15 -9.84
N ASN A 9 10.59 1.36 -10.73
CA ASN A 9 9.73 2.56 -10.74
C ASN A 9 9.13 2.85 -9.34
N LYS A 10 8.67 1.81 -8.66
CA LYS A 10 8.12 1.85 -7.29
C LYS A 10 9.07 2.37 -6.21
N ASP A 11 10.38 2.24 -6.41
CA ASP A 11 11.40 2.67 -5.44
C ASP A 11 12.02 4.01 -5.82
N VAL A 12 11.63 4.61 -6.95
CA VAL A 12 12.11 5.92 -7.42
C VAL A 12 11.91 7.03 -6.38
N PRO A 13 10.74 7.18 -5.72
CA PRO A 13 10.56 8.24 -4.72
C PRO A 13 11.54 8.13 -3.54
N MET A 14 11.78 6.91 -3.07
CA MET A 14 12.72 6.68 -1.96
C MET A 14 14.17 6.89 -2.39
N ALA A 15 14.56 6.37 -3.56
CA ALA A 15 15.91 6.54 -4.11
C ALA A 15 16.23 8.01 -4.39
N MET A 16 15.26 8.78 -4.89
CA MET A 16 15.40 10.22 -5.08
C MET A 16 15.64 10.96 -3.76
N LEU A 17 14.91 10.62 -2.70
CA LEU A 17 15.13 11.23 -1.38
C LEU A 17 16.48 10.85 -0.79
N GLN A 18 16.89 9.59 -0.93
CA GLN A 18 18.23 9.15 -0.51
C GLN A 18 19.34 9.93 -1.22
N LYS A 19 19.24 10.14 -2.54
CA LYS A 19 20.17 11.00 -3.28
C LYS A 19 20.15 12.45 -2.78
N ARG A 20 18.97 13.00 -2.50
CA ARG A 20 18.82 14.36 -1.96
C ARG A 20 19.43 14.51 -0.57
N ILE A 21 19.32 13.50 0.30
CA ILE A 21 19.99 13.45 1.61
C ILE A 21 21.51 13.50 1.43
N GLN A 22 22.06 12.68 0.52
CA GLN A 22 23.50 12.65 0.22
C GLN A 22 24.02 13.97 -0.36
N SER A 23 23.17 14.70 -1.08
CA SER A 23 23.50 15.96 -1.75
C SER A 23 23.09 17.21 -0.96
N ALA A 24 22.57 17.04 0.26
CA ALA A 24 22.07 18.13 1.08
C ALA A 24 23.22 19.05 1.53
N LYS A 25 23.02 20.37 1.38
CA LYS A 25 24.05 21.37 1.68
C LYS A 25 23.97 21.89 3.11
N THR A 26 22.82 21.77 3.74
CA THR A 26 22.58 22.25 5.11
C THR A 26 21.95 21.15 5.98
N PRO A 27 22.15 21.19 7.31
CA PRO A 27 21.51 20.26 8.24
C PRO A 27 19.98 20.30 8.15
N GLU A 28 19.38 21.47 7.91
CA GLU A 28 17.93 21.64 7.82
C GLU A 28 17.35 20.95 6.58
N GLN A 29 18.03 21.09 5.43
CA GLN A 29 17.64 20.39 4.20
C GLN A 29 17.73 18.88 4.37
N ARG A 30 18.81 18.42 5.01
CA ARG A 30 19.00 17.00 5.30
C ARG A 30 17.89 16.46 6.19
N ALA A 31 17.60 17.14 7.30
CA ALA A 31 16.53 16.75 8.23
C ALA A 31 15.15 16.72 7.55
N LEU A 32 14.87 17.67 6.65
CA LEU A 32 13.64 17.66 5.85
C LEU A 32 13.53 16.43 4.96
N TYR A 33 14.59 16.06 4.24
CA TYR A 33 14.57 14.89 3.36
C TYR A 33 14.54 13.58 4.14
N GLU A 34 15.22 13.50 5.29
CA GLU A 34 15.16 12.35 6.19
C GLU A 34 13.73 12.16 6.73
N LYS A 35 13.05 13.25 7.13
CA LYS A 35 11.64 13.21 7.54
C LYS A 35 10.73 12.71 6.41
N GLN A 36 10.89 13.22 5.20
CA GLN A 36 10.09 12.78 4.04
C GLN A 36 10.33 11.30 3.72
N LEU A 37 11.58 10.83 3.81
CA LEU A 37 11.92 9.44 3.58
C LEU A 37 11.28 8.53 4.62
N PHE A 38 11.29 8.96 5.89
CA PHE A 38 10.63 8.26 6.98
C PHE A 38 9.11 8.17 6.78
N GLU A 39 8.44 9.27 6.41
CA GLU A 39 7.00 9.28 6.12
C GLU A 39 6.63 8.34 4.96
N LEU A 40 7.44 8.31 3.90
CA LEU A 40 7.29 7.37 2.79
C LEU A 40 7.45 5.92 3.23
N HIS A 41 8.46 5.63 4.06
CA HIS A 41 8.69 4.28 4.57
C HIS A 41 7.52 3.83 5.45
N GLN A 42 7.06 4.67 6.37
CA GLN A 42 5.89 4.37 7.20
C GLN A 42 4.63 4.15 6.37
N GLY A 43 4.38 5.00 5.37
CA GLY A 43 3.25 4.83 4.47
C GLY A 43 3.28 3.49 3.73
N LYS A 44 4.45 3.09 3.21
CA LYS A 44 4.67 1.78 2.58
C LYS A 44 4.36 0.61 3.52
N GLN A 45 4.86 0.65 4.75
CA GLN A 45 4.61 -0.41 5.74
C GLN A 45 3.12 -0.51 6.09
N ARG A 46 2.45 0.62 6.29
CA ARG A 46 1.02 0.67 6.62
C ARG A 46 0.16 0.09 5.51
N VAL A 47 0.48 0.40 4.26
CA VAL A 47 -0.19 -0.18 3.10
C VAL A 47 -0.01 -1.69 3.03
N ILE A 48 1.21 -2.19 3.23
CA ILE A 48 1.47 -3.64 3.23
C ILE A 48 0.68 -4.33 4.33
N GLN A 49 0.70 -3.76 5.54
CA GLN A 49 0.02 -4.29 6.70
C GLN A 49 -1.51 -4.30 6.51
N SER A 50 -2.11 -3.24 5.96
CA SER A 50 -3.55 -3.22 5.71
C SER A 50 -3.95 -4.25 4.66
N MET A 51 -3.18 -4.38 3.58
CA MET A 51 -3.46 -5.38 2.54
C MET A 51 -3.39 -6.81 3.10
N GLN A 52 -2.37 -7.12 3.89
CA GLN A 52 -2.24 -8.42 4.56
C GLN A 52 -3.42 -8.69 5.49
N ARG A 53 -3.81 -7.73 6.34
CA ARG A 53 -4.95 -7.84 7.25
C ARG A 53 -6.27 -8.04 6.51
N ILE A 54 -6.46 -7.34 5.38
CA ILE A 54 -7.67 -7.50 4.56
C ILE A 54 -7.72 -8.91 3.98
N VAL A 55 -6.64 -9.39 3.35
CA VAL A 55 -6.58 -10.74 2.78
C VAL A 55 -6.83 -11.79 3.87
N GLU A 56 -6.16 -11.68 5.01
CA GLU A 56 -6.33 -12.59 6.15
C GLU A 56 -7.77 -12.68 6.62
N LYS A 57 -8.48 -11.54 6.74
CA LYS A 57 -9.90 -11.51 7.15
C LYS A 57 -10.86 -12.00 6.06
N CYS A 58 -10.48 -11.85 4.79
CA CYS A 58 -11.28 -12.32 3.67
C CYS A 58 -11.11 -13.82 3.38
N THR A 59 -10.02 -14.45 3.84
CA THR A 59 -9.74 -15.87 3.60
C THR A 59 -9.93 -16.71 4.86
N ASP A 60 -10.58 -17.85 4.74
CA ASP A 60 -10.90 -18.71 5.89
C ASP A 60 -9.81 -19.76 6.19
N SER A 61 -8.74 -19.84 5.38
CA SER A 61 -7.62 -20.75 5.60
C SER A 61 -6.28 -20.16 5.17
N ASN A 62 -5.17 -20.74 5.66
CA ASN A 62 -3.83 -20.31 5.30
C ASN A 62 -3.54 -20.58 3.81
N GLU A 63 -4.05 -21.67 3.26
CA GLU A 63 -3.90 -22.00 1.85
C GLU A 63 -4.58 -20.95 0.97
N ALA A 64 -5.79 -20.54 1.33
CA ALA A 64 -6.51 -19.48 0.62
C ALA A 64 -5.76 -18.14 0.72
N PHE A 65 -5.24 -17.81 1.90
CA PHE A 65 -4.41 -16.63 2.12
C PHE A 65 -3.18 -16.63 1.18
N GLN A 66 -2.43 -17.73 1.12
CA GLN A 66 -1.25 -17.86 0.26
C GLN A 66 -1.62 -17.80 -1.23
N GLN A 67 -2.75 -18.41 -1.61
CA GLN A 67 -3.25 -18.35 -2.99
C GLN A 67 -3.57 -16.91 -3.41
N VAL A 68 -4.18 -16.11 -2.53
CA VAL A 68 -4.42 -14.68 -2.80
C VAL A 68 -3.10 -13.91 -2.91
N LEU A 69 -2.13 -14.14 -2.03
CA LEU A 69 -0.85 -13.40 -2.06
C LEU A 69 -0.01 -13.68 -3.31
N HIS A 70 -0.09 -14.89 -3.85
CA HIS A 70 0.74 -15.32 -4.98
C HIS A 70 -0.03 -15.48 -6.30
N GLY A 71 -1.35 -15.30 -6.27
CA GLY A 71 -2.21 -15.38 -7.43
C GLY A 71 -1.88 -14.31 -8.48
N GLN A 72 -2.14 -14.65 -9.74
CA GLN A 72 -2.02 -13.75 -10.88
C GLN A 72 -3.34 -13.69 -11.63
N SER A 73 -4.39 -13.26 -10.92
CA SER A 73 -5.71 -13.10 -11.51
C SER A 73 -5.68 -12.16 -12.70
N GLN A 74 -6.58 -12.37 -13.67
CA GLN A 74 -6.81 -11.44 -14.78
C GLN A 74 -8.07 -10.58 -14.60
N ALA A 75 -8.74 -10.65 -13.43
CA ALA A 75 -10.03 -10.01 -13.17
C ALA A 75 -9.98 -8.46 -13.01
N TYR A 76 -8.87 -7.80 -13.38
CA TYR A 76 -8.64 -6.36 -13.24
C TYR A 76 -9.63 -5.48 -14.04
N ALA A 77 -10.31 -6.03 -15.04
CA ALA A 77 -11.21 -5.28 -15.91
C ALA A 77 -12.68 -5.28 -15.43
N THR A 78 -13.00 -6.06 -14.39
CA THR A 78 -14.36 -6.22 -13.89
C THR A 78 -14.86 -4.94 -13.20
N LYS A 79 -16.19 -4.77 -13.15
CA LYS A 79 -16.80 -3.63 -12.44
C LYS A 79 -16.58 -3.76 -10.94
N GLU A 80 -16.68 -4.98 -10.45
CA GLU A 80 -16.47 -5.42 -9.08
C GLU A 80 -15.06 -5.05 -8.60
N TYR A 81 -14.03 -5.35 -9.40
CA TYR A 81 -12.65 -4.97 -9.09
C TYR A 81 -12.50 -3.46 -8.94
N LYS A 82 -13.04 -2.69 -9.89
CA LYS A 82 -12.98 -1.21 -9.83
C LYS A 82 -13.69 -0.68 -8.59
N GLU A 83 -14.86 -1.22 -8.25
CA GLU A 83 -15.61 -0.83 -7.06
C GLU A 83 -14.81 -1.08 -5.78
N VAL A 84 -14.20 -2.26 -5.64
CA VAL A 84 -13.38 -2.62 -4.48
C VAL A 84 -12.16 -1.72 -4.35
N VAL A 85 -11.44 -1.50 -5.46
CA VAL A 85 -10.23 -0.66 -5.49
C VAL A 85 -10.54 0.79 -5.11
N GLU A 86 -11.61 1.37 -5.67
CA GLU A 86 -12.05 2.72 -5.32
C GLU A 86 -12.48 2.81 -3.85
N HIS A 87 -13.17 1.78 -3.34
CA HIS A 87 -13.55 1.72 -1.94
C HIS A 87 -12.32 1.66 -1.01
N TYR A 88 -11.30 0.89 -1.36
CA TYR A 88 -10.02 0.87 -0.63
C TYR A 88 -9.34 2.24 -0.62
N ARG A 89 -9.35 2.98 -1.75
CA ARG A 89 -8.80 4.34 -1.81
C ARG A 89 -9.44 5.25 -0.77
N GLU A 90 -10.77 5.25 -0.76
CA GLU A 90 -11.58 6.17 0.05
C GLU A 90 -11.55 5.80 1.54
N LYS A 91 -11.45 4.51 1.85
CA LYS A 91 -11.59 4.00 3.21
C LYS A 91 -10.27 3.61 3.87
N CYS A 92 -9.18 3.43 3.12
CA CYS A 92 -7.87 3.07 3.68
C CYS A 92 -6.80 4.09 3.27
N PHE A 93 -6.31 3.98 2.04
CA PHE A 93 -5.12 4.70 1.60
C PHE A 93 -5.30 5.25 0.18
N ASP A 94 -5.29 6.57 0.07
CA ASP A 94 -5.37 7.26 -1.22
C ASP A 94 -4.00 7.24 -1.90
N TRP A 95 -3.85 6.41 -2.94
CA TRP A 95 -2.61 6.30 -3.70
C TRP A 95 -2.25 7.57 -4.50
N HIS A 96 -3.16 8.56 -4.60
CA HIS A 96 -2.79 9.88 -5.12
C HIS A 96 -1.89 10.65 -4.15
N GLU A 97 -1.85 10.27 -2.87
CA GLU A 97 -0.85 10.76 -1.92
C GLU A 97 0.47 9.98 -2.07
N THR A 98 1.58 10.69 -2.31
CA THR A 98 2.90 10.08 -2.57
C THR A 98 3.33 9.04 -1.53
N LYS A 99 3.01 9.26 -0.24
CA LYS A 99 3.35 8.34 0.86
C LYS A 99 2.61 6.99 0.79
N TYR A 100 1.52 6.90 0.02
CA TYR A 100 0.70 5.69 -0.15
C TYR A 100 0.74 5.12 -1.57
N LEU A 101 1.62 5.64 -2.43
CA LEU A 101 1.76 5.21 -3.82
C LEU A 101 1.99 3.69 -3.94
N SER A 102 2.65 3.08 -2.96
CA SER A 102 2.86 1.62 -2.90
C SER A 102 1.56 0.81 -2.88
N SER A 103 0.40 1.42 -2.61
CA SER A 103 -0.89 0.74 -2.68
C SER A 103 -1.13 0.15 -4.07
N MET A 104 -0.70 0.86 -5.12
CA MET A 104 -0.84 0.41 -6.51
C MET A 104 -0.18 -0.95 -6.76
N ASP A 105 0.94 -1.23 -6.08
CA ASP A 105 1.65 -2.51 -6.20
C ASP A 105 0.87 -3.68 -5.60
N HIS A 106 -0.15 -3.42 -4.78
CA HIS A 106 -0.91 -4.43 -4.04
C HIS A 106 -2.37 -4.54 -4.45
N LEU A 107 -2.87 -3.67 -5.33
CA LEU A 107 -4.28 -3.71 -5.77
C LEU A 107 -4.66 -5.04 -6.43
N TYR A 108 -3.68 -5.78 -6.97
CA TYR A 108 -3.93 -7.09 -7.56
C TYR A 108 -4.49 -8.12 -6.59
N LEU A 109 -4.27 -7.95 -5.29
CA LEU A 109 -4.83 -8.82 -4.27
C LEU A 109 -6.37 -8.82 -4.32
N PHE A 110 -7.00 -7.70 -4.69
CA PHE A 110 -8.45 -7.64 -4.86
C PHE A 110 -8.94 -8.42 -6.08
N ALA A 111 -8.18 -8.44 -7.17
CA ALA A 111 -8.50 -9.29 -8.31
C ALA A 111 -8.42 -10.77 -7.92
N ASN A 112 -7.39 -11.14 -7.16
CA ASN A 112 -7.22 -12.50 -6.65
C ASN A 112 -8.35 -12.92 -5.70
N LEU A 113 -8.79 -12.03 -4.79
CA LEU A 113 -9.93 -12.28 -3.90
C LEU A 113 -11.22 -12.52 -4.69
N LEU A 114 -11.49 -11.70 -5.71
CA LEU A 114 -12.68 -11.84 -6.56
C LEU A 114 -12.65 -13.13 -7.38
N GLU A 115 -11.49 -13.55 -7.88
CA GLU A 115 -11.34 -14.83 -8.58
C GLU A 115 -11.56 -16.04 -7.67
N MET A 116 -11.27 -15.89 -6.37
CA MET A 116 -11.60 -16.88 -5.34
C MET A 116 -13.07 -16.80 -4.87
N GLU A 117 -13.92 -16.10 -5.61
CA GLU A 117 -15.35 -15.95 -5.33
C GLU A 117 -15.65 -15.28 -3.97
N VAL A 118 -14.69 -14.53 -3.41
CA VAL A 118 -14.94 -13.70 -2.22
C VAL A 118 -15.89 -12.57 -2.62
N SER A 119 -17.02 -12.45 -1.92
CA SER A 119 -18.04 -11.47 -2.28
C SER A 119 -17.54 -10.03 -2.11
N VAL A 120 -17.93 -9.15 -3.04
CA VAL A 120 -17.62 -7.71 -2.99
C VAL A 120 -18.02 -7.09 -1.65
N GLU A 121 -19.17 -7.50 -1.10
CA GLU A 121 -19.65 -7.04 0.21
C GLU A 121 -18.68 -7.43 1.34
N ARG A 122 -18.22 -8.69 1.38
CA ARG A 122 -17.24 -9.15 2.38
C ARG A 122 -15.94 -8.35 2.29
N ILE A 123 -15.45 -8.11 1.07
CA ILE A 123 -14.22 -7.33 0.86
C ILE A 123 -14.41 -5.88 1.33
N LYS A 124 -15.52 -5.23 0.96
CA LYS A 124 -15.79 -3.83 1.35
C LYS A 124 -15.95 -3.67 2.86
N ASN A 125 -16.70 -4.54 3.52
CA ASN A 125 -16.85 -4.51 4.98
C ASN A 125 -15.51 -4.68 5.69
N THR A 126 -14.66 -5.58 5.17
CA THR A 126 -13.30 -5.80 5.70
C THR A 126 -12.40 -4.57 5.49
N ILE A 127 -12.49 -3.93 4.32
CA ILE A 127 -11.78 -2.68 4.01
C ILE A 127 -12.18 -1.58 5.01
N GLU A 128 -13.47 -1.42 5.30
CA GLU A 128 -13.94 -0.40 6.25
C GLU A 128 -13.42 -0.67 7.67
N GLU A 129 -13.49 -1.93 8.12
CA GLU A 129 -12.98 -2.36 9.42
C GLU A 129 -11.47 -2.09 9.54
N VAL A 130 -10.68 -2.57 8.58
CA VAL A 130 -9.22 -2.41 8.58
C VAL A 130 -8.85 -0.93 8.43
N GLY A 131 -9.51 -0.19 7.54
CA GLY A 131 -9.28 1.24 7.37
C GLY A 131 -9.55 2.06 8.63
N ALA A 132 -10.59 1.72 9.39
CA ALA A 132 -10.86 2.34 10.69
C ALA A 132 -9.76 2.00 11.71
N ALA A 133 -9.34 0.73 11.78
CA ALA A 133 -8.26 0.30 12.66
C ALA A 133 -6.94 1.00 12.34
N MET A 134 -6.54 1.04 11.07
CA MET A 134 -5.32 1.73 10.63
C MET A 134 -5.36 3.21 11.03
N ARG A 135 -6.47 3.93 10.79
CA ARG A 135 -6.59 5.34 11.20
C ARG A 135 -6.46 5.54 12.71
N ALA A 136 -7.01 4.64 13.51
CA ALA A 136 -6.88 4.70 14.97
C ALA A 136 -5.42 4.50 15.41
N GLU A 137 -4.72 3.51 14.85
CA GLU A 137 -3.29 3.29 15.08
C GLU A 137 -2.45 4.52 14.67
N MET A 138 -2.77 5.13 13.52
CA MET A 138 -2.08 6.33 13.04
C MET A 138 -2.27 7.56 13.95
N GLN A 139 -3.37 7.64 14.69
CA GLN A 139 -3.64 8.72 15.63
C GLN A 139 -2.86 8.53 16.93
N GLN A 140 -2.73 7.29 17.39
CA GLN A 140 -1.92 6.95 18.57
C GLN A 140 -0.42 7.22 18.33
N ASP A 141 0.09 6.94 17.13
CA ASP A 141 1.48 7.24 16.75
C ASP A 141 1.81 8.75 16.72
N LYS A 142 0.80 9.63 16.69
CA LYS A 142 0.99 11.09 16.76
C LYS A 142 0.93 11.64 18.18
N GLU A 143 0.35 10.88 19.11
CA GLU A 143 0.17 11.27 20.51
C GLU A 143 1.31 10.77 21.40
N ASN A 144 2.14 9.84 20.90
CA ASN A 144 3.36 9.32 21.52
C ASN A 144 4.62 9.95 20.90
#